data_AF-A0A183P9Y2-F1
#
_entry.id   AF-A0A183P9Y2-F1
#
_cell.length_a   1.000
_cell.length_b   1.000
_cell.length_c   1.000
_cell.angle_alpha   90.00
_cell.angle_beta   90.00
_cell.angle_gamma   90.00
#
_symmetry.space_group_name_H-M   'P 1'
#
loop_
_entity.id
_entity.type
_entity.pdbx_description
1 polymer ?
#
loop_
_entity_poly.entity_id
_entity_poly.type
_entity_poly.pdbx_seq_one_letter_code
_entity_poly.pdbx_strand_id
1 'polypeptide(L)'
;MQTLLDTLVTCPHLMPNDQKVVNQLLLQMISDQLVQDRIDLDSILTPRQIPSEKNFDQLSALDISEQLTFLDFQIFRSIRSEELLNQSWMKLDKEEKAKHVLLVCKRFNEVSRLVVSEIISRTDLNDRVMCIDKWVAIADICRCMQNYNGVLQICSALVNSSVYRLKRTWERVSKQTKQSIDRLQMLVASDGRFKSMREALHRYIAHVIREVQQYHQTPYLITHRQEVSAIHSL
;
A
#
# COMPACT_ATOMS: atom_id res chain seq x y z
N MET A 1 11.44 -19.34 -22.89
CA MET A 1 11.36 -18.05 -23.62
C MET A 1 12.08 -16.94 -22.85
N GLN A 2 11.77 -16.72 -21.57
CA GLN A 2 12.46 -15.74 -20.72
C GLN A 2 13.99 -15.92 -20.71
N THR A 3 14.46 -17.14 -20.43
CA THR A 3 15.90 -17.50 -20.42
C THR A 3 16.61 -17.24 -21.75
N LEU A 4 15.88 -17.34 -22.87
CA LEU A 4 16.42 -17.04 -24.20
C LEU A 4 16.57 -15.53 -24.39
N LEU A 5 15.57 -14.74 -23.99
CA LEU A 5 15.63 -13.27 -24.05
C LEU A 5 16.71 -12.72 -23.11
N ASP A 6 16.84 -13.25 -21.89
CA ASP A 6 17.91 -12.87 -20.94
C ASP A 6 19.31 -13.13 -21.52
N THR A 7 19.48 -14.23 -22.25
CA THR A 7 20.73 -14.56 -22.96
C THR A 7 20.97 -13.62 -24.14
N LEU A 8 19.92 -13.21 -24.85
CA LEU A 8 20.02 -12.28 -25.99
C LEU A 8 20.32 -10.83 -25.55
N VAL A 9 19.82 -10.39 -24.39
CA VAL A 9 20.14 -9.07 -23.81
C VAL A 9 21.63 -8.92 -23.53
N THR A 10 22.30 -10.02 -23.15
CA THR A 10 23.73 -10.07 -22.84
C THR A 10 24.63 -10.31 -24.06
N CYS A 11 24.06 -10.50 -25.27
CA CYS A 11 24.83 -10.68 -26.50
C CYS A 11 25.43 -9.34 -27.00
N PRO A 12 26.78 -9.19 -27.05
CA PRO A 12 27.43 -7.93 -27.44
C PRO A 12 27.36 -7.60 -28.95
N HIS A 13 26.90 -8.53 -29.78
CA HIS A 13 26.79 -8.37 -31.24
C HIS A 13 25.35 -8.13 -31.73
N LEU A 14 24.40 -7.99 -30.81
CA LEU A 14 23.00 -7.76 -31.18
C LEU A 14 22.82 -6.34 -31.71
N MET A 15 22.09 -6.18 -32.82
CA MET A 15 21.86 -4.87 -33.41
C MET A 15 21.03 -3.99 -32.45
N PRO A 16 21.23 -2.66 -32.45
CA PRO A 16 20.52 -1.77 -31.52
C PRO A 16 18.99 -1.85 -31.60
N ASN A 17 18.43 -2.13 -32.79
CA ASN A 17 16.99 -2.30 -32.97
C ASN A 17 16.48 -3.61 -32.36
N ASP A 18 17.22 -4.71 -32.56
CA ASP A 18 16.88 -6.02 -32.00
C ASP A 18 17.01 -6.00 -30.48
N GLN A 19 18.00 -5.30 -29.93
CA GLN A 19 18.15 -5.13 -28.49
C GLN A 19 16.99 -4.32 -27.87
N LYS A 20 16.45 -3.33 -28.58
CA LYS A 20 15.22 -2.64 -28.16
C LYS A 20 14.02 -3.58 -28.14
N VAL A 21 13.85 -4.41 -29.18
CA VAL A 21 12.74 -5.37 -29.28
C VAL A 21 12.83 -6.43 -28.18
N VAL A 22 14.01 -6.99 -27.94
CA VAL A 22 14.24 -7.97 -26.87
C VAL A 22 13.92 -7.38 -25.49
N ASN A 23 14.41 -6.16 -25.20
CA ASN A 23 14.10 -5.47 -23.95
C ASN A 23 12.60 -5.17 -23.81
N GLN A 24 11.93 -4.76 -24.89
CA GLN A 24 10.50 -4.50 -24.88
C GLN A 24 9.69 -5.77 -24.63
N LEU A 25 10.07 -6.89 -25.26
CA LEU A 25 9.46 -8.20 -25.02
C LEU A 25 9.71 -8.68 -23.59
N LEU A 26 10.90 -8.46 -23.04
CA LEU A 26 11.23 -8.81 -21.66
C LEU A 26 10.35 -8.03 -20.67
N LEU A 27 10.18 -6.72 -20.89
CA LEU A 27 9.29 -5.87 -20.10
C LEU A 27 7.83 -6.31 -20.21
N GLN A 28 7.40 -6.69 -21.42
CA GLN A 28 6.07 -7.24 -21.67
C GLN A 28 5.86 -8.54 -20.88
N MET A 29 6.82 -9.46 -20.92
CA MET A 29 6.74 -10.73 -20.20
C MET A 29 6.73 -10.55 -18.68
N ILE A 30 7.55 -9.63 -18.15
CA ILE A 30 7.52 -9.27 -16.72
C ILE A 30 6.15 -8.68 -16.36
N SER A 31 5.61 -7.79 -17.19
CA SER A 31 4.27 -7.24 -17.01
C SER A 31 3.21 -8.33 -16.99
N ASP A 32 3.28 -9.30 -17.92
CA ASP A 32 2.33 -10.41 -18.02
C ASP A 32 2.45 -11.37 -16.82
N GLN A 33 3.67 -11.61 -16.33
CA GLN A 33 3.90 -12.44 -15.15
C GLN A 33 3.36 -11.78 -13.87
N LEU A 34 3.55 -10.47 -13.72
CA LEU A 34 2.94 -9.68 -12.63
C LEU A 34 1.40 -9.65 -12.71
N VAL A 35 0.81 -9.89 -13.88
CA VAL A 35 -0.63 -10.03 -14.07
C VAL A 35 -1.11 -11.45 -13.70
N GLN A 36 -0.32 -12.49 -13.97
CA GLN A 36 -0.65 -13.88 -13.63
C GLN A 36 -0.60 -14.14 -12.12
N ASP A 37 0.31 -13.50 -11.38
CA ASP A 37 0.44 -13.66 -9.93
C ASP A 37 -0.59 -12.85 -9.11
N ARG A 38 -1.62 -12.29 -9.76
CA ARG A 38 -2.65 -11.50 -9.06
C ARG A 38 -3.56 -12.40 -8.26
N ILE A 39 -3.67 -12.08 -6.97
CA ILE A 39 -4.63 -12.71 -6.06
C ILE A 39 -6.05 -12.27 -6.45
N ASP A 40 -7.01 -13.18 -6.32
CA ASP A 40 -8.42 -12.86 -6.45
C ASP A 40 -8.85 -11.84 -5.36
N LEU A 41 -9.14 -10.62 -5.80
CA LEU A 41 -9.53 -9.52 -4.92
C LEU A 41 -10.85 -9.79 -4.21
N ASP A 42 -11.80 -10.46 -4.87
CA ASP A 42 -13.10 -10.73 -4.26
C ASP A 42 -12.94 -11.70 -3.09
N SER A 43 -12.09 -12.72 -3.24
CA SER A 43 -11.78 -13.66 -2.16
C SER A 43 -11.17 -13.00 -0.92
N ILE A 44 -10.29 -12.00 -1.07
CA ILE A 44 -9.58 -11.39 0.07
C ILE A 44 -10.34 -10.20 0.69
N LEU A 45 -11.21 -9.54 -0.08
CA LEU A 45 -12.00 -8.39 0.40
C LEU A 45 -13.36 -8.80 0.95
N THR A 46 -13.83 -10.01 0.66
CA THR A 46 -15.08 -10.52 1.24
C THR A 46 -14.94 -10.65 2.76
N PRO A 47 -15.79 -9.97 3.55
CA PRO A 47 -15.77 -10.10 5.00
C PRO A 47 -15.99 -11.54 5.42
N ARG A 48 -15.17 -12.04 6.34
CA ARG A 48 -15.40 -13.35 6.95
C ARG A 48 -16.70 -13.31 7.75
N GLN A 49 -17.53 -14.34 7.56
CA GLN A 49 -18.77 -14.51 8.34
C GLN A 49 -18.50 -14.94 9.79
N ILE A 50 -17.32 -15.50 10.04
CA ILE A 50 -16.89 -15.94 11.37
C ILE A 50 -16.13 -14.77 12.02
N PRO A 51 -16.55 -14.32 13.22
CA PRO A 51 -15.80 -13.32 13.96
C PRO A 51 -14.34 -13.75 14.19
N SER A 52 -13.43 -12.80 14.09
CA SER A 52 -12.03 -13.02 14.46
C SER A 52 -11.94 -13.36 15.95
N GLU A 53 -11.07 -14.31 16.30
CA GLU A 53 -10.74 -14.63 17.69
C GLU A 53 -10.19 -13.41 18.43
N LYS A 54 -9.39 -12.59 17.72
CA LYS A 54 -8.82 -11.35 18.24
C LYS A 54 -9.62 -10.14 17.81
N ASN A 55 -9.88 -9.24 18.74
CA ASN A 55 -10.49 -7.93 18.49
C ASN A 55 -9.42 -6.85 18.21
N PHE A 56 -9.88 -5.63 17.91
CA PHE A 56 -8.99 -4.50 17.63
C PHE A 56 -7.98 -4.27 18.75
N ASP A 57 -8.35 -4.38 20.02
CA ASP A 57 -7.48 -4.08 21.16
C ASP A 57 -6.37 -5.12 21.32
N GLN A 58 -6.65 -6.39 20.98
CA GLN A 58 -5.72 -7.52 21.08
C GLN A 58 -4.70 -7.62 19.93
N LEU A 59 -5.02 -7.07 18.76
CA LEU A 59 -4.11 -7.06 17.61
C LEU A 59 -3.03 -6.00 17.77
N SER A 60 -1.78 -6.25 17.36
CA SER A 60 -0.77 -5.20 17.43
C SER A 60 -1.03 -4.11 16.36
N ALA A 61 -0.53 -2.90 16.59
CA ALA A 61 -0.60 -1.84 15.58
C ALA A 61 0.14 -2.24 14.29
N LEU A 62 1.25 -2.99 14.42
CA LEU A 62 2.03 -3.50 13.30
C LEU A 62 1.21 -4.48 12.46
N ASP A 63 0.58 -5.49 13.08
CA ASP A 63 -0.23 -6.48 12.35
C ASP A 63 -1.34 -5.80 11.55
N ILE A 64 -2.02 -4.82 12.15
CA ILE A 64 -3.09 -4.07 11.47
C ILE A 64 -2.52 -3.27 10.30
N SER A 65 -1.41 -2.55 10.49
CA SER A 65 -0.77 -1.77 9.42
C SER A 65 -0.27 -2.64 8.28
N GLU A 66 0.26 -3.83 8.56
CA GLU A 66 0.69 -4.79 7.54
C GLU A 66 -0.50 -5.30 6.73
N GLN A 67 -1.60 -5.69 7.38
CA GLN A 67 -2.80 -6.14 6.67
C GLN A 67 -3.45 -5.02 5.86
N LEU A 68 -3.53 -3.79 6.40
CA LEU A 68 -4.02 -2.62 5.65
C LEU A 68 -3.15 -2.38 4.42
N THR A 69 -1.83 -2.40 4.58
CA THR A 69 -0.88 -2.16 3.50
C THR A 69 -0.93 -3.26 2.45
N PHE A 70 -1.04 -4.52 2.87
CA PHE A 70 -1.21 -5.66 1.97
C PHE A 70 -2.46 -5.51 1.11
N LEU A 71 -3.62 -5.26 1.72
CA LEU A 71 -4.89 -5.12 0.99
C LEU A 71 -4.88 -3.93 0.04
N ASP A 72 -4.42 -2.76 0.51
CA ASP A 72 -4.30 -1.57 -0.32
C ASP A 72 -3.36 -1.81 -1.50
N PHE A 73 -2.25 -2.52 -1.28
CA PHE A 73 -1.30 -2.88 -2.34
C PHE A 73 -1.89 -3.85 -3.36
N GLN A 74 -2.67 -4.86 -2.94
CA GLN A 74 -3.32 -5.79 -3.86
C GLN A 74 -4.33 -5.07 -4.77
N ILE A 75 -5.11 -4.15 -4.22
CA ILE A 75 -6.03 -3.34 -5.02
C ILE A 75 -5.25 -2.41 -5.96
N PHE A 76 -4.25 -1.70 -5.44
CA PHE A 76 -3.48 -0.72 -6.21
C PHE A 76 -2.75 -1.38 -7.39
N ARG A 77 -2.06 -2.51 -7.17
CA ARG A 77 -1.38 -3.23 -8.26
C ARG A 77 -2.35 -3.77 -9.30
N SER A 78 -3.64 -3.90 -8.95
CA SER A 78 -4.65 -4.45 -9.85
C SER A 78 -5.16 -3.41 -10.86
N ILE A 79 -4.94 -2.12 -10.61
CA ILE A 79 -5.28 -1.05 -11.54
C ILE A 79 -4.50 -1.24 -12.84
N ARG A 80 -5.22 -1.31 -13.96
CA ARG A 80 -4.60 -1.34 -15.29
C ARG A 80 -4.50 0.08 -15.86
N SER A 81 -3.52 0.31 -16.73
CA SER A 81 -3.27 1.64 -17.29
C SER A 81 -4.47 2.19 -18.07
N GLU A 82 -5.26 1.33 -18.72
CA GLU A 82 -6.45 1.71 -19.48
C GLU A 82 -7.54 2.32 -18.58
N GLU A 83 -7.62 1.86 -17.33
CA GLU A 83 -8.56 2.39 -16.34
C GLU A 83 -8.25 3.85 -15.98
N LEU A 84 -6.99 4.27 -16.16
CA LEU A 84 -6.51 5.61 -15.88
C LEU A 84 -6.65 6.57 -17.08
N LEU A 85 -6.96 6.06 -18.28
CA LEU A 85 -7.10 6.88 -19.48
C LEU A 85 -8.41 7.66 -19.48
N ASN A 86 -8.36 8.89 -20.00
CA ASN A 86 -9.53 9.76 -20.21
C ASN A 86 -10.44 9.94 -18.98
N GLN A 87 -9.90 9.77 -17.77
CA GLN A 87 -10.65 9.85 -16.53
C GLN A 87 -11.87 8.91 -16.51
N SER A 88 -11.71 7.67 -16.99
CA SER A 88 -12.80 6.69 -17.11
C SER A 88 -13.60 6.49 -15.82
N TRP A 89 -12.98 6.64 -14.65
CA TRP A 89 -13.64 6.53 -13.34
C TRP A 89 -14.66 7.66 -13.04
N MET A 90 -14.69 8.73 -13.83
CA MET A 90 -15.65 9.84 -13.72
C MET A 90 -16.83 9.71 -14.71
N LYS A 91 -16.86 8.68 -15.56
CA LYS A 91 -17.86 8.50 -16.63
C LYS A 91 -19.01 7.59 -16.21
N LEU A 92 -20.04 7.48 -17.06
CA LEU A 92 -21.22 6.64 -16.81
C LEU A 92 -20.88 5.14 -16.80
N ASP A 93 -19.93 4.73 -17.61
CA ASP A 93 -19.44 3.34 -17.78
C ASP A 93 -18.24 3.01 -16.86
N LYS A 94 -18.05 3.79 -15.79
CA LYS A 94 -16.93 3.66 -14.86
C LYS A 94 -16.81 2.28 -14.20
N GLU A 95 -17.93 1.61 -13.94
CA GLU A 95 -17.94 0.29 -13.28
C GLU A 95 -17.28 -0.79 -14.16
N GLU A 96 -17.41 -0.65 -15.49
CA GLU A 96 -16.78 -1.56 -16.45
C GLU A 96 -15.34 -1.12 -16.77
N LYS A 97 -15.15 0.20 -16.98
CA LYS A 97 -13.89 0.75 -17.50
C LYS A 97 -12.85 1.09 -16.45
N ALA A 98 -13.22 1.21 -15.17
CA ALA A 98 -12.33 1.65 -14.11
C ALA A 98 -12.59 0.97 -12.77
N LYS A 99 -12.98 -0.32 -12.82
CA LYS A 99 -13.40 -1.12 -11.66
C LYS A 99 -12.42 -1.05 -10.47
N HIS A 100 -11.11 -1.11 -10.71
CA HIS A 100 -10.12 -1.13 -9.63
C HIS A 100 -9.85 0.26 -9.07
N VAL A 101 -9.94 1.30 -9.90
CA VAL A 101 -9.87 2.70 -9.44
C VAL A 101 -11.04 2.99 -8.49
N LEU A 102 -12.25 2.55 -8.86
CA LEU A 102 -13.43 2.66 -7.99
C LEU A 102 -13.27 1.83 -6.72
N LEU A 103 -12.65 0.66 -6.80
CA LEU A 103 -12.37 -0.17 -5.64
C LEU A 103 -11.41 0.50 -4.66
N VAL A 104 -10.37 1.21 -5.12
CA VAL A 104 -9.51 2.05 -4.26
C VAL A 104 -10.35 3.10 -3.53
N CYS A 105 -11.22 3.81 -4.25
CA CYS A 105 -12.09 4.81 -3.64
C CYS A 105 -13.07 4.22 -2.62
N LYS A 106 -13.66 3.05 -2.94
CA LYS A 106 -14.55 2.32 -2.02
C LYS A 106 -13.80 1.91 -0.77
N ARG A 107 -12.64 1.27 -0.92
CA ARG A 107 -11.79 0.82 0.18
C ARG A 107 -11.36 1.97 1.08
N PHE A 108 -10.97 3.11 0.48
CA PHE A 108 -10.64 4.32 1.22
C PHE A 108 -11.77 4.74 2.17
N ASN A 109 -13.00 4.80 1.66
CA ASN A 109 -14.16 5.20 2.45
C ASN A 109 -14.51 4.15 3.51
N GLU A 110 -14.35 2.86 3.23
CA GLU A 110 -14.58 1.79 4.19
C GLU A 110 -13.60 1.83 5.35
N VAL A 111 -12.30 1.99 5.10
CA VAL A 111 -11.29 2.10 6.15
C VAL A 111 -11.52 3.38 6.97
N SER A 112 -11.78 4.51 6.32
CA SER A 112 -12.06 5.76 7.04
C SER A 112 -13.30 5.62 7.94
N ARG A 113 -14.38 4.99 7.45
CA ARG A 113 -15.57 4.71 8.26
C ARG A 113 -15.30 3.73 9.39
N LEU A 114 -14.49 2.69 9.17
CA LEU A 114 -14.10 1.72 10.19
C LEU A 114 -13.39 2.41 11.36
N VAL A 115 -12.43 3.28 11.06
CA VAL A 115 -11.70 4.05 12.08
C VAL A 115 -12.67 4.95 12.87
N VAL A 116 -13.57 5.67 12.16
CA VAL A 116 -14.60 6.49 12.81
C VAL A 116 -15.48 5.63 13.72
N SER A 117 -15.98 4.49 13.23
CA SER A 117 -16.86 3.60 14.01
C SER A 117 -16.17 3.00 15.23
N GLU A 118 -14.90 2.59 15.11
CA GLU A 118 -14.10 2.06 16.22
C GLU A 118 -13.88 3.10 17.31
N ILE A 119 -13.77 4.39 16.96
CA ILE A 119 -13.59 5.46 17.95
C ILE A 119 -14.92 5.83 18.61
N ILE A 120 -15.97 6.06 17.82
CA ILE A 120 -17.25 6.57 18.36
C ILE A 120 -18.05 5.50 19.12
N SER A 121 -17.80 4.22 18.88
CA SER A 121 -18.44 3.11 19.59
C SER A 121 -17.91 2.92 21.02
N ARG A 122 -16.73 3.46 21.35
CA ARG A 122 -16.16 3.41 22.70
C ARG A 122 -16.91 4.36 23.63
N THR A 123 -17.63 3.80 24.59
CA THR A 123 -18.38 4.55 25.60
C THR A 123 -17.44 5.17 26.64
N ASP A 124 -16.50 4.40 27.16
CA ASP A 124 -15.49 4.86 28.11
C ASP A 124 -14.52 5.88 27.48
N LEU A 125 -14.14 6.89 28.28
CA LEU A 125 -13.26 7.96 27.82
C LEU A 125 -11.83 7.48 27.59
N ASN A 126 -11.29 6.67 28.50
CA ASN A 126 -9.92 6.19 28.40
C ASN A 126 -9.78 5.20 27.25
N ASP A 127 -10.75 4.28 27.09
CA ASP A 127 -10.77 3.34 25.96
C ASP A 127 -10.79 4.07 24.62
N ARG A 128 -11.56 5.16 24.53
CA ARG A 128 -11.62 5.98 23.32
C ARG A 128 -10.31 6.72 23.04
N VAL A 129 -9.62 7.21 24.08
CA VAL A 129 -8.29 7.82 23.95
C VAL A 129 -7.27 6.78 23.49
N MET A 130 -7.26 5.58 24.09
CA MET A 130 -6.39 4.47 23.69
C MET A 130 -6.65 4.03 22.24
N CYS A 131 -7.91 4.01 21.82
CA CYS A 131 -8.29 3.71 20.43
C CYS A 131 -7.70 4.75 19.47
N ILE A 132 -7.79 6.06 19.79
CA ILE A 132 -7.16 7.12 18.99
C ILE A 132 -5.64 6.96 18.96
N ASP A 133 -4.99 6.76 20.11
CA ASP A 133 -3.53 6.58 20.19
C ASP A 133 -3.06 5.40 19.32
N LYS A 134 -3.81 4.30 19.34
CA LYS A 134 -3.52 3.12 18.51
C LYS A 134 -3.69 3.38 17.02
N TRP A 135 -4.76 4.07 16.59
CA TRP A 135 -4.92 4.46 15.19
C TRP A 135 -3.82 5.42 14.71
N VAL A 136 -3.35 6.31 15.57
CA VAL A 136 -2.21 7.18 15.25
C VAL A 136 -0.91 6.38 15.11
N ALA A 137 -0.69 5.37 15.97
CA ALA A 137 0.43 4.45 15.82
C ALA A 137 0.35 3.65 14.50
N ILE A 138 -0.83 3.12 14.16
CA ILE A 138 -1.08 2.42 12.90
C ILE A 138 -0.75 3.33 11.71
N ALA A 139 -1.18 4.59 11.75
CA ALA A 139 -0.88 5.57 10.68
C ALA A 139 0.61 5.87 10.57
N ASP A 140 1.36 6.00 11.67
CA ASP A 140 2.81 6.21 11.61
C ASP A 140 3.54 4.97 11.07
N ILE A 141 3.09 3.76 11.40
CA ILE A 141 3.63 2.53 10.80
C ILE A 141 3.32 2.48 9.30
N CYS A 142 2.10 2.83 8.87
CA CYS A 142 1.77 2.94 7.45
C CYS A 142 2.69 3.93 6.72
N ARG A 143 3.03 5.08 7.35
CA ARG A 143 4.03 6.02 6.82
C ARG A 143 5.40 5.36 6.67
N CYS A 144 5.85 4.59 7.66
CA CYS A 144 7.12 3.86 7.61
C CYS A 144 7.15 2.78 6.52
N MET A 145 6.00 2.18 6.20
CA MET A 145 5.82 1.22 5.10
C MET A 145 5.54 1.89 3.74
N GLN A 146 5.63 3.22 3.65
CA GLN A 146 5.30 4.02 2.47
C GLN A 146 3.85 3.86 1.96
N ASN A 147 2.93 3.35 2.80
CA ASN A 147 1.50 3.33 2.54
C ASN A 147 0.85 4.68 2.89
N TYR A 148 1.09 5.69 2.05
CA TYR A 148 0.52 7.03 2.25
C TYR A 148 -1.01 7.07 2.11
N ASN A 149 -1.60 6.12 1.37
CA ASN A 149 -3.05 5.97 1.27
C ASN A 149 -3.64 5.61 2.64
N GLY A 150 -3.05 4.64 3.35
CA GLY A 150 -3.42 4.27 4.72
C GLY A 150 -3.29 5.43 5.71
N VAL A 151 -2.22 6.23 5.58
CA VAL A 151 -2.07 7.48 6.37
C VAL A 151 -3.24 8.42 6.11
N LEU A 152 -3.57 8.67 4.83
CA LEU A 152 -4.65 9.58 4.45
C LEU A 152 -6.03 9.08 4.89
N GLN A 153 -6.31 7.78 4.81
CA GLN A 153 -7.56 7.16 5.29
C GLN A 153 -7.77 7.43 6.79
N ILE A 154 -6.74 7.19 7.60
CA ILE A 154 -6.79 7.37 9.05
C ILE A 154 -6.85 8.86 9.42
N CYS A 155 -6.00 9.70 8.82
CA CYS A 155 -6.05 11.15 9.05
C CYS A 155 -7.42 11.75 8.70
N SER A 156 -8.02 11.29 7.60
CA SER A 156 -9.37 11.69 7.17
C SER A 156 -10.45 11.28 8.17
N ALA A 157 -10.30 10.11 8.81
CA ALA A 157 -11.20 9.67 9.88
C ALA A 157 -11.07 10.54 11.14
N LEU A 158 -9.85 10.94 11.52
CA LEU A 158 -9.61 11.77 12.70
C LEU A 158 -10.18 13.19 12.57
N VAL A 159 -10.23 13.75 11.35
CA VAL A 159 -10.86 15.04 11.06
C VAL A 159 -12.35 14.94 10.71
N ASN A 160 -12.89 13.72 10.63
CA ASN A 160 -14.32 13.51 10.44
C ASN A 160 -15.10 14.22 11.55
N SER A 161 -16.19 14.91 11.20
CA SER A 161 -16.99 15.71 12.15
C SER A 161 -17.45 14.91 13.38
N SER A 162 -17.69 13.61 13.22
CA SER A 162 -18.11 12.73 14.32
C SER A 162 -17.01 12.48 15.35
N VAL A 163 -15.75 12.47 14.93
CA VAL A 163 -14.58 12.31 15.80
C VAL A 163 -14.09 13.67 16.28
N TYR A 164 -13.98 14.65 15.39
CA TYR A 164 -13.48 15.99 15.68
C TYR A 164 -14.29 16.72 16.79
N ARG A 165 -15.60 16.46 16.87
CA ARG A 165 -16.48 17.08 17.88
C ARG A 165 -16.28 16.53 19.31
N LEU A 166 -15.53 15.45 19.50
CA LEU A 166 -15.35 14.78 20.80
C LEU A 166 -14.40 15.56 21.74
N LYS A 167 -14.76 16.78 22.14
CA LYS A 167 -13.88 17.73 22.87
C LYS A 167 -13.22 17.13 24.11
N ARG A 168 -14.00 16.48 24.98
CA ARG A 168 -13.48 15.83 26.20
C ARG A 168 -12.43 14.75 25.91
N THR A 169 -12.59 14.03 24.81
CA THR A 169 -11.62 13.01 24.37
C THR A 169 -10.34 13.68 23.90
N TRP A 170 -10.46 14.68 23.04
CA TRP A 170 -9.31 15.43 22.52
C TRP A 170 -8.54 16.17 23.62
N GLU A 171 -9.20 16.66 24.67
CA GLU A 171 -8.53 17.23 25.85
C GLU A 171 -7.62 16.22 26.55
N ARG A 172 -8.02 14.94 26.55
CA ARG A 172 -7.27 13.86 27.22
C ARG A 172 -6.19 13.22 26.36
N VAL A 173 -6.32 13.27 25.03
CA VAL A 173 -5.27 12.82 24.10
C VAL A 173 -3.97 13.59 24.36
N SER A 174 -2.87 12.84 24.47
CA SER A 174 -1.56 13.38 24.84
C SER A 174 -1.04 14.42 23.83
N LYS A 175 -0.18 15.33 24.29
CA LYS A 175 0.47 16.31 23.42
C LYS A 175 1.32 15.63 22.34
N GLN A 176 1.98 14.52 22.68
CA GLN A 176 2.80 13.73 21.75
C GLN A 176 1.96 13.11 20.63
N THR A 177 0.80 12.53 20.98
CA THR A 177 -0.14 11.98 19.99
C THR A 177 -0.63 13.09 19.06
N LYS A 178 -1.04 14.25 19.60
CA LYS A 178 -1.48 15.40 18.78
C LYS A 178 -0.40 15.86 17.81
N GLN A 179 0.85 15.99 18.26
CA GLN A 179 1.97 16.34 17.38
C GLN A 179 2.20 15.29 16.28
N SER A 180 1.98 14.01 16.59
CA SER A 180 2.10 12.93 15.59
C SER A 180 0.98 13.03 14.56
N ILE A 181 -0.25 13.32 14.98
CA ILE A 181 -1.39 13.62 14.10
C ILE A 181 -1.05 14.79 13.18
N ASP A 182 -0.57 15.91 13.73
CA ASP A 182 -0.22 17.11 12.95
C ASP A 182 0.83 16.79 11.87
N ARG A 183 1.87 16.04 12.22
CA ARG A 183 2.91 15.61 11.27
C ARG A 183 2.35 14.72 10.17
N LEU A 184 1.50 13.75 10.51
CA LEU A 184 0.87 12.86 9.55
C LEU A 184 -0.08 13.64 8.62
N GLN A 185 -0.86 14.58 9.17
CA GLN A 185 -1.74 15.44 8.39
C GLN A 185 -0.96 16.34 7.42
N MET A 186 0.16 16.94 7.85
CA MET A 186 1.02 17.72 6.95
C MET A 186 1.60 16.88 5.80
N LEU A 187 1.92 15.61 6.03
CA LEU A 187 2.41 14.72 4.99
C LEU A 187 1.36 14.48 3.90
N VAL A 188 0.09 14.28 4.28
CA VAL A 188 -1.00 13.96 3.35
C VAL A 188 -1.93 15.15 3.05
N ALA A 189 -1.50 16.36 3.39
CA ALA A 189 -2.29 17.55 3.16
C ALA A 189 -2.52 17.80 1.66
N SER A 190 -3.69 18.32 1.31
CA SER A 190 -4.11 18.53 -0.08
C SER A 190 -3.48 19.76 -0.74
N ASP A 191 -2.72 20.57 0.02
CA ASP A 191 -2.03 21.75 -0.49
C ASP A 191 -1.08 21.39 -1.64
N GLY A 192 -1.01 22.29 -2.63
CA GLY A 192 -0.22 22.05 -3.84
C GLY A 192 -0.57 20.73 -4.56
N ARG A 193 -1.85 20.30 -4.48
CA ARG A 193 -2.38 19.02 -5.01
C ARG A 193 -1.80 17.78 -4.34
N PHE A 194 -1.54 17.82 -3.04
CA PHE A 194 -0.76 16.82 -2.29
C PHE A 194 0.75 16.90 -2.50
N LYS A 195 1.32 18.12 -2.45
CA LYS A 195 2.75 18.34 -2.71
C LYS A 195 3.65 17.50 -1.80
N SER A 196 3.45 17.56 -0.49
CA SER A 196 4.24 16.84 0.52
C SER A 196 4.26 15.32 0.28
N MET A 197 3.08 14.74 0.03
CA MET A 197 2.93 13.31 -0.26
C MET A 197 3.63 12.92 -1.56
N ARG A 198 3.44 13.68 -2.64
CA ARG A 198 4.11 13.41 -3.92
C ARG A 198 5.64 13.49 -3.81
N GLU A 199 6.17 14.48 -3.08
CA GLU A 199 7.60 14.60 -2.85
C GLU A 199 8.16 13.43 -2.03
N ALA A 200 7.43 12.98 -1.01
CA ALA A 200 7.83 11.80 -0.23
C ALA A 200 7.87 10.54 -1.11
N LEU A 201 6.84 10.34 -1.94
CA LEU A 201 6.79 9.24 -2.91
C LEU A 201 7.93 9.30 -3.93
N HIS A 202 8.19 10.48 -4.52
CA HIS A 202 9.30 10.65 -5.47
C HIS A 202 10.67 10.35 -4.84
N ARG A 203 10.92 10.81 -3.61
CA ARG A 203 12.17 10.51 -2.90
C ARG A 203 12.35 9.01 -2.68
N TYR A 204 11.29 8.31 -2.29
CA TYR A 204 11.32 6.86 -2.10
C TYR A 204 11.58 6.12 -3.41
N ILE A 205 10.84 6.44 -4.47
CA ILE A 205 11.04 5.84 -5.80
C ILE A 205 12.48 6.07 -6.29
N ALA A 206 13.00 7.30 -6.15
CA ALA A 206 14.38 7.61 -6.52
C ALA A 206 15.42 6.84 -5.67
N HIS A 207 15.11 6.51 -4.42
CA HIS A 207 15.95 5.63 -3.61
C HIS A 207 15.90 4.19 -4.12
N VAL A 208 14.71 3.62 -4.32
CA VAL A 208 14.53 2.25 -4.84
C VAL A 208 15.23 2.06 -6.19
N ILE A 209 15.09 3.03 -7.11
CA ILE A 209 15.77 2.99 -8.41
C ILE A 209 17.30 2.94 -8.23
N ARG A 210 17.86 3.74 -7.33
CA ARG A 210 19.30 3.74 -7.05
C ARG A 210 19.77 2.41 -6.45
N GLU A 211 19.03 1.85 -5.51
CA GLU A 211 19.36 0.56 -4.90
C GLU A 211 19.32 -0.57 -5.95
N VAL A 212 18.30 -0.60 -6.81
CA VAL A 212 18.20 -1.59 -7.89
C VAL A 212 19.34 -1.43 -8.90
N GLN A 213 19.68 -0.20 -9.29
CA GLN A 213 20.83 0.07 -10.17
C GLN A 213 22.14 -0.38 -9.54
N GLN A 214 22.34 -0.14 -8.25
CA GLN A 214 23.53 -0.59 -7.51
C GLN A 214 23.59 -2.12 -7.40
N TYR A 215 22.45 -2.78 -7.20
CA TYR A 215 22.35 -4.25 -7.19
C TYR A 215 22.81 -4.85 -8.53
N HIS A 216 22.42 -4.27 -9.66
CA HIS A 216 22.88 -4.73 -10.99
C HIS A 216 24.36 -4.43 -11.28
N GLN A 217 24.98 -3.49 -10.58
CA GLN A 217 26.39 -3.13 -10.76
C GLN A 217 27.35 -3.88 -9.82
N THR A 218 26.83 -4.57 -8.81
CA THR A 218 27.65 -5.33 -7.86
C THR A 218 27.80 -6.78 -8.33
N PRO A 219 29.03 -7.26 -8.60
CA PRO A 219 29.28 -8.64 -9.02
C PRO A 219 29.18 -9.57 -7.80
N TYR A 220 27.98 -9.77 -7.28
CA TYR A 220 27.75 -10.85 -6.32
C TYR A 220 27.68 -12.16 -7.10
N LEU A 221 28.80 -12.88 -7.10
CA LEU A 221 28.84 -14.32 -7.33
C LEU A 221 27.92 -14.98 -6.29
N ILE A 222 26.65 -15.17 -6.64
CA ILE A 222 25.80 -16.11 -5.91
C ILE A 222 26.38 -17.49 -6.20
N THR A 223 27.28 -17.95 -5.33
CA THR A 223 27.57 -19.37 -5.21
C THR A 223 26.26 -20.00 -4.76
N HIS A 224 25.58 -20.63 -5.71
CA HIS A 224 24.38 -21.42 -5.47
C HIS A 224 24.78 -22.57 -4.53
N ARG A 225 24.73 -22.31 -3.22
CA ARG A 225 25.00 -23.34 -2.21
C ARG A 225 23.81 -24.30 -2.26
N GLN A 226 23.99 -25.41 -2.96
CA GLN A 226 23.10 -26.58 -2.90
C GLN A 226 23.16 -27.17 -1.49
N GLU A 227 22.44 -26.57 -0.53
CA GLU A 227 22.21 -27.15 0.79
C GLU A 227 20.70 -27.11 1.10
N VAL A 228 19.88 -27.68 0.20
CA VAL A 228 18.49 -28.05 0.51
C VAL A 228 18.16 -29.42 -0.09
N SER A 229 18.95 -30.43 0.25
CA SER A 229 18.58 -31.85 0.04
C SER A 229 18.71 -32.72 1.31
N ALA A 230 18.95 -32.11 2.49
CA ALA A 230 19.17 -32.86 3.73
C ALA A 230 18.02 -32.75 4.76
N ILE A 231 16.78 -32.41 4.34
CA ILE A 231 15.59 -32.42 5.22
C ILE A 231 14.51 -33.36 4.66
N HIS A 232 14.93 -34.51 4.14
CA HIS A 232 14.04 -35.65 3.88
C HIS A 232 14.57 -36.95 4.48
N SER A 233 15.40 -36.86 5.53
CA SER A 233 15.92 -38.05 6.25
C SER A 233 16.14 -37.82 7.74
N LEU A 234 15.17 -37.20 8.41
CA LEU A 234 14.86 -37.33 9.84
C LEU A 234 13.34 -37.15 10.01
#